data_AF-A0A4Q3TSC8-F1
#
_entry.id   AF-A0A4Q3TSC8-F1
#
_cell.length_a   1.000
_cell.length_b   1.000
_cell.length_c   1.000
_cell.angle_alpha   90.00
_cell.angle_beta   90.00
_cell.angle_gamma   90.00
#
_symmetry.space_group_name_H-M   'P 1'
#
loop_
_entity.id
_entity.type
_entity.pdbx_description
1 polymer ?
#
loop_
_entity_poly.entity_id
_entity_poly.type
_entity_poly.pdbx_seq_one_letter_code
_entity_poly.pdbx_strand_id
1 'polypeptide(L)'
;HLHFPPLFGHEYSHMYIDFRGIRDRWLRDQQAEIPGFDYFQNSVRAVDAQRKYAIDNPMGWAGYSENVWGLTACDGPGDFRQVIEGRERQFFSYSARGPGDRDDGTIAPTAALASLPFAPTHVLACLKALKARYGAAIYTRYGFLDSFNPTLTVRDGPLQHGRIVPGIGWVDSDYLGIDQGPIVIQIENHRSEIVWKAMRGEPNLVRGLKRAGFTGGWLDNT
;
A
#
# COMPACT_ATOMS: atom_id res chain seq x y z
N HIS A 1 4.85 -14.91 -7.79
CA HIS A 1 4.74 -13.51 -7.34
C HIS A 1 6.13 -13.09 -6.88
N LEU A 2 6.66 -11.98 -7.38
CA LEU A 2 7.87 -11.36 -6.86
C LEU A 2 7.51 -10.72 -5.52
N HIS A 3 8.03 -11.29 -4.45
CA HIS A 3 7.67 -10.92 -3.09
C HIS A 3 8.42 -9.66 -2.62
N PHE A 4 7.67 -8.64 -2.24
CA PHE A 4 8.15 -7.50 -1.47
C PHE A 4 7.09 -7.17 -0.40
N PRO A 5 7.38 -7.31 0.91
CA PRO A 5 6.34 -7.26 1.92
C PRO A 5 5.56 -5.93 1.98
N PRO A 6 6.22 -4.75 2.03
CA PRO A 6 5.52 -3.48 2.06
C PRO A 6 4.90 -3.10 0.72
N LEU A 7 3.64 -2.68 0.70
CA LEU A 7 2.92 -2.54 -0.57
C LEU A 7 3.46 -1.42 -1.48
N PHE A 8 4.16 -0.42 -0.93
CA PHE A 8 4.74 0.68 -1.74
C PHE A 8 5.69 0.19 -2.85
N GLY A 9 6.37 -0.95 -2.67
CA GLY A 9 7.27 -1.51 -3.69
C GLY A 9 6.52 -1.98 -4.95
N HIS A 10 5.22 -2.23 -4.83
CA HIS A 10 4.31 -2.55 -5.93
C HIS A 10 3.60 -1.30 -6.48
N GLU A 11 3.85 -0.11 -5.93
CA GLU A 11 3.10 1.11 -6.23
C GLU A 11 3.98 2.19 -6.85
N TYR A 12 5.16 2.49 -6.27
CA TYR A 12 5.91 3.70 -6.62
C TYR A 12 6.35 3.75 -8.09
N SER A 13 6.93 2.67 -8.62
CA SER A 13 7.27 2.60 -10.03
C SER A 13 6.02 2.61 -10.92
N HIS A 14 4.93 1.98 -10.45
CA HIS A 14 3.66 1.94 -11.16
C HIS A 14 2.93 3.28 -11.19
N MET A 15 3.29 4.26 -10.37
CA MET A 15 2.74 5.62 -10.48
C MET A 15 3.04 6.22 -11.85
N TYR A 16 4.23 5.95 -12.38
CA TYR A 16 4.74 6.59 -13.60
C TYR A 16 4.89 5.63 -14.78
N ILE A 17 5.16 4.35 -14.52
CA ILE A 17 5.38 3.35 -15.58
C ILE A 17 4.13 2.49 -15.71
N ASP A 18 3.52 2.52 -16.89
CA ASP A 18 2.48 1.57 -17.26
C ASP A 18 3.13 0.21 -17.57
N PHE A 19 3.16 -0.69 -16.60
CA PHE A 19 3.77 -1.99 -16.78
C PHE A 19 2.87 -3.02 -17.51
N ARG A 20 1.65 -2.64 -17.92
CA ARG A 20 0.74 -3.59 -18.59
C ARG A 20 1.29 -3.99 -19.95
N GLY A 21 1.47 -5.29 -20.15
CA GLY A 21 1.88 -5.87 -21.42
C GLY A 21 3.36 -5.68 -21.78
N ILE A 22 4.13 -4.91 -21.01
CA ILE A 22 5.59 -4.79 -21.20
C ILE A 22 6.33 -5.76 -20.28
N ARG A 23 7.40 -6.37 -20.77
CA ARG A 23 8.18 -7.36 -20.02
C ARG A 23 9.66 -7.16 -20.30
N ASP A 24 10.48 -7.25 -19.27
CA ASP A 24 11.93 -7.35 -19.39
C ASP A 24 12.35 -8.78 -19.76
N ARG A 25 13.66 -9.05 -19.82
CA ARG A 25 14.15 -10.40 -20.12
C ARG A 25 13.67 -11.43 -19.10
N TRP A 26 13.78 -11.11 -17.81
CA TRP A 26 13.43 -12.06 -16.76
C TRP A 26 11.96 -12.47 -16.84
N LEU A 27 11.03 -11.51 -16.96
CA LEU A 27 9.59 -11.81 -17.08
C LEU A 27 9.23 -12.57 -18.36
N ARG A 28 9.97 -12.35 -19.47
CA ARG A 28 9.79 -13.15 -20.68
C ARG A 28 10.19 -14.60 -20.46
N ASP A 29 11.29 -14.85 -19.76
CA ASP A 29 11.71 -16.22 -19.42
C ASP A 29 10.66 -16.92 -18.53
N GLN A 30 9.95 -16.16 -17.68
CA GLN A 30 8.85 -16.68 -16.85
C GLN A 30 7.54 -16.94 -17.62
N GLN A 31 7.39 -16.47 -18.87
CA GLN A 31 6.13 -16.62 -19.61
C GLN A 31 5.76 -18.08 -19.89
N ALA A 32 6.75 -18.96 -20.04
CA ALA A 32 6.53 -20.38 -20.30
C ALA A 32 5.78 -21.06 -19.14
N GLU A 33 6.06 -20.63 -17.90
CA GLU A 33 5.46 -21.19 -16.69
C GLU A 33 4.22 -20.40 -16.24
N ILE A 34 4.22 -19.09 -16.46
CA ILE A 34 3.13 -18.20 -16.03
C ILE A 34 2.69 -17.32 -17.22
N PRO A 35 1.88 -17.87 -18.14
CA PRO A 35 1.39 -17.14 -19.30
C PRO A 35 0.69 -15.83 -18.90
N GLY A 36 1.01 -14.73 -19.61
CA GLY A 36 0.39 -13.43 -19.38
C GLY A 36 0.94 -12.64 -18.18
N PHE A 37 1.85 -13.20 -17.39
CA PHE A 37 2.45 -12.51 -16.24
C PHE A 37 3.31 -11.29 -16.64
N ASP A 38 3.02 -10.13 -16.07
CA ASP A 38 3.84 -8.92 -16.14
C ASP A 38 3.93 -8.28 -14.74
N TYR A 39 4.66 -7.16 -14.59
CA TYR A 39 4.76 -6.50 -13.29
C TYR A 39 3.42 -5.96 -12.79
N PHE A 40 2.48 -5.61 -13.68
CA PHE A 40 1.13 -5.20 -13.28
C PHE A 40 0.37 -6.37 -12.66
N GLN A 41 0.38 -7.55 -13.30
CA GLN A 41 -0.20 -8.78 -12.74
C GLN A 41 0.51 -9.22 -11.45
N ASN A 42 1.80 -8.93 -11.29
CA ASN A 42 2.49 -9.13 -10.03
C ASN A 42 1.90 -8.27 -8.91
N SER A 43 1.68 -6.97 -9.17
CA SER A 43 1.11 -6.05 -8.19
C SER A 43 -0.36 -6.35 -7.87
N VAL A 44 -1.16 -6.85 -8.84
CA VAL A 44 -2.50 -7.40 -8.56
C VAL A 44 -2.42 -8.52 -7.52
N ARG A 45 -1.52 -9.49 -7.70
CA ARG A 45 -1.32 -10.60 -6.75
C ARG A 45 -0.79 -10.13 -5.40
N ALA A 46 0.04 -9.09 -5.36
CA ALA A 46 0.55 -8.50 -4.12
C ALA A 46 -0.60 -7.91 -3.28
N VAL A 47 -1.51 -7.19 -3.93
CA VAL A 47 -2.70 -6.60 -3.31
C VAL A 47 -3.63 -7.68 -2.76
N ASP A 48 -3.88 -8.74 -3.53
CA ASP A 48 -4.70 -9.86 -3.07
C ASP A 48 -4.07 -10.56 -1.86
N ALA A 49 -2.75 -10.74 -1.85
CA ALA A 49 -2.02 -11.33 -0.73
C ALA A 49 -2.10 -10.45 0.53
N GLN A 50 -1.94 -9.13 0.39
CA GLN A 50 -2.08 -8.15 1.48
C GLN A 50 -3.49 -8.17 2.09
N ARG A 51 -4.53 -8.13 1.23
CA ARG A 51 -5.91 -8.22 1.70
C ARG A 51 -6.18 -9.57 2.37
N LYS A 52 -5.69 -10.67 1.80
CA LYS A 52 -5.83 -12.00 2.42
C LYS A 52 -5.15 -12.06 3.79
N TYR A 53 -3.95 -11.52 3.93
CA TYR A 53 -3.25 -11.46 5.22
C TYR A 53 -4.09 -10.73 6.27
N ALA A 54 -4.76 -9.63 5.89
CA ALA A 54 -5.64 -8.91 6.80
C ALA A 54 -6.92 -9.66 7.17
N ILE A 55 -7.43 -10.52 6.27
CA ILE A 55 -8.55 -11.42 6.56
C ILE A 55 -8.12 -12.50 7.55
N ASP A 56 -6.97 -13.12 7.30
CA ASP A 56 -6.45 -14.21 8.13
C ASP A 56 -6.02 -13.69 9.52
N ASN A 57 -5.50 -12.45 9.57
CA ASN A 57 -5.08 -11.73 10.78
C ASN A 57 -4.34 -12.63 11.80
N PRO A 58 -3.22 -13.25 11.42
CA PRO A 58 -2.58 -14.30 12.22
C PRO A 58 -2.10 -13.80 13.59
N MET A 59 -1.85 -12.49 13.71
CA MET A 59 -1.41 -11.84 14.94
C MET A 59 -2.57 -11.34 15.81
N GLY A 60 -3.81 -11.43 15.33
CA GLY A 60 -5.01 -11.00 16.03
C GLY A 60 -4.97 -9.51 16.41
N TRP A 61 -4.65 -8.64 15.45
CA TRP A 61 -4.72 -7.19 15.61
C TRP A 61 -6.15 -6.68 15.46
N ALA A 62 -6.52 -5.64 16.20
CA ALA A 62 -7.82 -5.02 16.06
C ALA A 62 -7.96 -4.29 14.72
N GLY A 63 -9.18 -4.27 14.17
CA GLY A 63 -9.53 -3.53 12.96
C GLY A 63 -9.26 -4.25 11.65
N TYR A 64 -8.30 -5.17 11.58
CA TYR A 64 -7.96 -5.93 10.37
C TYR A 64 -9.18 -6.73 9.88
N SER A 65 -9.47 -6.63 8.59
CA SER A 65 -10.57 -7.34 7.95
C SER A 65 -10.44 -7.31 6.43
N GLU A 66 -11.38 -7.96 5.75
CA GLU A 66 -11.49 -7.92 4.29
C GLU A 66 -11.65 -6.49 3.71
N ASN A 67 -12.09 -5.53 4.53
CA ASN A 67 -12.35 -4.14 4.16
C ASN A 67 -11.48 -3.14 4.94
N VAL A 68 -10.54 -3.60 5.78
CA VAL A 68 -9.60 -2.71 6.48
C VAL A 68 -8.27 -3.43 6.50
N TRP A 69 -7.38 -3.01 5.60
CA TRP A 69 -6.11 -3.65 5.31
C TRP A 69 -5.16 -2.61 4.70
N GLY A 70 -3.87 -2.94 4.62
CA GLY A 70 -2.86 -2.09 4.03
C GLY A 70 -1.63 -1.97 4.91
N LEU A 71 -0.65 -2.83 4.66
CA LEU A 71 0.67 -2.76 5.29
C LEU A 71 1.68 -2.19 4.32
N THR A 72 2.36 -1.12 4.71
CA THR A 72 3.44 -0.50 3.95
C THR A 72 4.41 0.21 4.90
N ALA A 73 5.40 0.93 4.37
CA ALA A 73 6.19 1.83 5.18
C ALA A 73 5.33 3.04 5.60
N CYS A 74 5.33 3.36 6.89
CA CYS A 74 4.57 4.48 7.44
C CYS A 74 5.07 4.84 8.84
N ASP A 75 4.60 5.98 9.36
CA ASP A 75 4.75 6.36 10.75
C ASP A 75 4.04 5.38 11.69
N GLY A 76 4.46 5.38 12.94
CA GLY A 76 3.95 4.53 14.00
C GLY A 76 4.06 5.20 15.37
N PRO A 77 3.44 4.61 16.40
CA PRO A 77 3.29 5.25 17.71
C PRO A 77 4.60 5.45 18.49
N GLY A 78 5.67 4.75 18.11
CA GLY A 78 6.98 4.82 18.75
C GLY A 78 7.55 3.44 19.06
N ASP A 79 8.83 3.41 19.43
CA ASP A 79 9.56 2.16 19.70
C ASP A 79 9.39 1.71 21.16
N PHE A 80 8.42 0.83 21.41
CA PHE A 80 8.14 0.30 22.74
C PHE A 80 7.43 -1.05 22.73
N ARG A 81 7.40 -1.71 23.90
CA ARG A 81 6.56 -2.88 24.16
C ARG A 81 5.52 -2.55 25.23
N GLN A 82 4.32 -3.09 25.09
CA GLN A 82 3.26 -2.97 26.09
C GLN A 82 2.36 -4.21 26.06
N VAL A 83 1.87 -4.62 27.23
CA VAL A 83 0.86 -5.67 27.32
C VAL A 83 -0.51 -5.09 26.98
N ILE A 84 -1.16 -5.62 25.96
CA ILE A 84 -2.53 -5.25 25.57
C ILE A 84 -3.35 -6.54 25.52
N GLU A 85 -4.46 -6.57 26.26
CA GLU A 85 -5.33 -7.75 26.36
C GLU A 85 -4.57 -9.03 26.76
N GLY A 86 -3.63 -8.90 27.69
CA GLY A 86 -2.81 -10.03 28.18
C GLY A 86 -1.73 -10.52 27.21
N ARG A 87 -1.51 -9.84 26.08
CA ARG A 87 -0.46 -10.16 25.10
C ARG A 87 0.58 -9.05 25.06
N GLU A 88 1.85 -9.41 25.13
CA GLU A 88 2.93 -8.46 24.84
C GLU A 88 2.88 -8.08 23.36
N ARG A 89 2.78 -6.77 23.08
CA ARG A 89 2.81 -6.20 21.74
C ARG A 89 4.03 -5.30 21.62
N GLN A 90 4.73 -5.41 20.50
CA GLN A 90 5.82 -4.50 20.14
C GLN A 90 5.33 -3.54 19.07
N PHE A 91 5.59 -2.25 19.28
CA PHE A 91 5.30 -1.18 18.36
C PHE A 91 6.60 -0.52 17.91
N PHE A 92 6.52 0.11 16.75
CA PHE A 92 7.64 0.82 16.14
C PHE A 92 7.26 2.27 15.85
N SER A 93 8.26 3.14 15.75
CA SER A 93 8.11 4.48 15.16
C SER A 93 7.91 4.35 13.63
N TYR A 94 8.70 5.05 12.80
CA TYR A 94 8.66 4.87 11.35
C TYR A 94 9.21 3.49 10.96
N SER A 95 8.46 2.72 10.18
CA SER A 95 8.84 1.36 9.84
C SER A 95 8.20 0.86 8.56
N ALA A 96 8.96 0.09 7.78
CA ALA A 96 8.41 -0.79 6.75
C ALA A 96 7.59 -1.91 7.40
N ARG A 97 6.34 -2.11 6.93
CA ARG A 97 5.43 -3.17 7.40
C ARG A 97 4.92 -3.97 6.21
N GLY A 98 4.72 -5.27 6.40
CA GLY A 98 4.24 -6.15 5.33
C GLY A 98 4.04 -7.61 5.77
N PRO A 99 3.13 -8.36 5.10
CA PRO A 99 2.92 -9.78 5.35
C PRO A 99 4.20 -10.60 5.28
N GLY A 100 4.41 -11.50 6.25
CA GLY A 100 5.58 -12.37 6.30
C GLY A 100 6.88 -11.68 6.75
N ASP A 101 6.81 -10.39 7.09
CA ASP A 101 7.89 -9.64 7.70
C ASP A 101 7.38 -8.97 8.98
N ARG A 102 7.25 -7.64 9.00
CA ARG A 102 6.84 -6.88 10.19
C ARG A 102 5.38 -6.45 10.13
N ASP A 103 4.65 -6.73 11.20
CA ASP A 103 3.30 -6.23 11.44
C ASP A 103 3.11 -5.96 12.94
N ASP A 104 2.93 -4.68 13.30
CA ASP A 104 2.63 -4.21 14.67
C ASP A 104 1.15 -3.76 14.82
N GLY A 105 0.29 -4.10 13.86
CA GLY A 105 -1.12 -3.70 13.82
C GLY A 105 -1.37 -2.30 13.29
N THR A 106 -0.33 -1.60 12.83
CA THR A 106 -0.44 -0.24 12.27
C THR A 106 -0.75 -0.32 10.79
N ILE A 107 -1.88 0.29 10.40
CA ILE A 107 -2.43 0.29 9.05
C ILE A 107 -2.15 1.64 8.40
N ALA A 108 -1.67 1.61 7.16
CA ALA A 108 -1.46 2.80 6.35
C ALA A 108 -2.49 2.86 5.21
N PRO A 109 -3.38 3.86 5.17
CA PRO A 109 -4.38 4.00 4.10
C PRO A 109 -3.78 4.02 2.69
N THR A 110 -2.58 4.58 2.52
CA THR A 110 -1.89 4.63 1.22
C THR A 110 -1.74 3.26 0.55
N ALA A 111 -1.39 2.22 1.32
CA ALA A 111 -1.22 0.85 0.81
C ALA A 111 -2.49 0.35 0.11
N ALA A 112 -3.66 0.55 0.72
CA ALA A 112 -4.90 0.15 0.07
C ALA A 112 -5.29 1.12 -1.06
N LEU A 113 -5.22 2.43 -0.82
CA LEU A 113 -5.79 3.42 -1.72
C LEU A 113 -4.97 3.67 -2.99
N ALA A 114 -3.64 3.58 -2.91
CA ALA A 114 -2.74 3.66 -4.07
C ALA A 114 -2.78 2.39 -4.94
N SER A 115 -3.40 1.31 -4.43
CA SER A 115 -3.61 0.06 -5.15
C SER A 115 -4.88 0.04 -6.02
N LEU A 116 -5.57 1.20 -6.18
CA LEU A 116 -6.84 1.29 -6.94
C LEU A 116 -6.77 0.74 -8.37
N PRO A 117 -5.70 0.95 -9.17
CA PRO A 117 -5.62 0.37 -10.51
C PRO A 117 -5.54 -1.15 -10.52
N PHE A 118 -5.06 -1.77 -9.44
CA PHE A 118 -4.82 -3.21 -9.35
C PHE A 118 -6.06 -3.97 -8.88
N ALA A 119 -6.79 -3.44 -7.90
CA ALA A 119 -7.94 -4.12 -7.29
C ALA A 119 -9.09 -3.17 -6.93
N PRO A 120 -9.73 -2.52 -7.93
CA PRO A 120 -10.64 -1.40 -7.68
C PRO A 120 -11.81 -1.74 -6.75
N THR A 121 -12.41 -2.93 -6.89
CA THR A 121 -13.51 -3.38 -6.03
C THR A 121 -13.08 -3.47 -4.56
N HIS A 122 -11.90 -4.04 -4.29
CA HIS A 122 -11.37 -4.23 -2.93
C HIS A 122 -10.96 -2.90 -2.30
N VAL A 123 -10.33 -2.02 -3.08
CA VAL A 123 -9.90 -0.70 -2.63
C VAL A 123 -11.09 0.21 -2.34
N LEU A 124 -12.12 0.22 -3.19
CA LEU A 124 -13.33 1.02 -2.94
C LEU A 124 -14.11 0.52 -1.71
N ALA A 125 -14.13 -0.78 -1.45
CA ALA A 125 -14.69 -1.33 -0.22
C ALA A 125 -13.89 -0.90 1.01
N CYS A 126 -12.55 -0.92 0.91
CA CYS A 126 -11.65 -0.44 1.96
C CYS A 126 -11.86 1.05 2.26
N LEU A 127 -11.85 1.90 1.23
CA LEU A 127 -12.10 3.34 1.34
C LEU A 127 -13.40 3.64 2.09
N LYS A 128 -14.49 2.96 1.73
CA LYS A 128 -15.81 3.14 2.37
C LYS A 128 -15.76 2.73 3.85
N ALA A 129 -15.13 1.60 4.16
CA ALA A 129 -15.00 1.13 5.54
C ALA A 129 -14.13 2.05 6.39
N LEU A 130 -13.00 2.54 5.86
CA LEU A 130 -12.14 3.50 6.54
C LEU A 130 -12.91 4.78 6.89
N LYS A 131 -13.66 5.34 5.93
CA LYS A 131 -14.49 6.53 6.19
C LYS A 131 -15.65 6.27 7.14
N ALA A 132 -16.31 5.11 7.04
CA ALA A 132 -17.46 4.81 7.88
C ALA A 132 -17.08 4.52 9.34
N ARG A 133 -15.95 3.81 9.56
CA ARG A 133 -15.52 3.37 10.91
C ARG A 133 -14.69 4.41 11.64
N TYR A 134 -13.78 5.08 10.92
CA TYR A 134 -12.78 5.96 11.54
C TYR A 134 -12.99 7.43 11.19
N GLY A 135 -13.57 7.72 10.03
CA GLY A 135 -14.07 9.05 9.67
C GLY A 135 -13.08 10.19 9.93
N ALA A 136 -13.54 11.23 10.61
CA ALA A 136 -12.76 12.43 10.89
C ALA A 136 -11.55 12.18 11.81
N ALA A 137 -11.43 11.02 12.46
CA ALA A 137 -10.25 10.69 13.24
C ALA A 137 -9.02 10.51 12.33
N ILE A 138 -9.21 9.85 11.18
CA ILE A 138 -8.12 9.53 10.24
C ILE A 138 -8.22 10.28 8.91
N TYR A 139 -9.35 10.94 8.60
CA TYR A 139 -9.54 11.69 7.35
C TYR A 139 -9.78 13.17 7.67
N THR A 140 -8.78 14.01 7.43
CA THR A 140 -8.83 15.45 7.75
C THR A 140 -8.51 16.32 6.52
N ARG A 141 -7.82 17.45 6.69
CA ARG A 141 -7.66 18.52 5.70
C ARG A 141 -7.09 18.06 4.35
N TYR A 142 -6.10 17.17 4.36
CA TYR A 142 -5.40 16.70 3.15
C TYR A 142 -5.71 15.24 2.79
N GLY A 143 -6.84 14.74 3.29
CA GLY A 143 -7.26 13.36 3.11
C GLY A 143 -6.90 12.51 4.33
N PHE A 144 -6.61 11.23 4.08
CA PHE A 144 -6.21 10.31 5.14
C PHE A 144 -4.85 10.69 5.73
N LEU A 145 -4.74 10.67 7.06
CA LEU A 145 -3.47 10.72 7.78
C LEU A 145 -2.65 9.46 7.47
N ASP A 146 -1.35 9.53 7.74
CA ASP A 146 -0.38 8.54 7.29
C ASP A 146 -0.72 7.11 7.74
N SER A 147 -1.04 6.95 9.02
CA SER A 147 -1.36 5.65 9.59
C SER A 147 -2.20 5.72 10.87
N PHE A 148 -2.71 4.56 11.29
CA PHE A 148 -3.44 4.39 12.54
C PHE A 148 -3.33 2.94 13.03
N ASN A 149 -3.52 2.72 14.33
CA ASN A 149 -3.44 1.42 14.97
C ASN A 149 -4.61 1.23 15.95
N PRO A 150 -5.67 0.49 15.55
CA PRO A 150 -6.85 0.27 16.39
C PRO A 150 -6.59 -0.57 17.64
N THR A 151 -5.47 -1.30 17.70
CA THR A 151 -5.13 -2.13 18.86
C THR A 151 -4.61 -1.28 20.02
N LEU A 152 -3.85 -0.23 19.71
CA LEU A 152 -3.27 0.64 20.72
C LEU A 152 -4.29 1.67 21.21
N THR A 153 -5.13 1.27 22.16
CA THR A 153 -6.20 2.13 22.72
C THR A 153 -5.80 2.85 24.01
N VAL A 154 -4.70 2.43 24.64
CA VAL A 154 -4.13 3.02 25.85
C VAL A 154 -2.61 2.97 25.78
N ARG A 155 -1.94 3.92 26.43
CA ARG A 155 -0.49 3.98 26.49
C ARG A 155 -0.05 4.43 27.88
N ASP A 156 0.81 3.64 28.51
CA ASP A 156 1.30 3.89 29.88
C ASP A 156 2.47 4.91 29.96
N GLY A 157 2.89 5.46 28.83
CA GLY A 157 4.03 6.39 28.72
C GLY A 157 3.89 7.33 27.53
N PRO A 158 4.94 8.06 27.14
CA PRO A 158 4.85 8.95 25.99
C PRO A 158 4.68 8.14 24.69
N LEU A 159 3.91 8.72 23.78
CA LEU A 159 3.96 8.40 22.35
C LEU A 159 5.06 9.25 21.71
N GLN A 160 5.70 8.72 20.68
CA GLN A 160 6.68 9.49 19.91
C GLN A 160 6.00 10.37 18.85
N HIS A 161 4.96 9.82 18.21
CA HIS A 161 4.15 10.46 17.17
C HIS A 161 2.67 10.21 17.42
N GLY A 162 1.79 11.02 16.82
CA GLY A 162 0.35 10.83 16.86
C GLY A 162 -0.27 10.96 18.26
N ARG A 163 -1.49 10.40 18.42
CA ARG A 163 -2.28 10.45 19.65
C ARG A 163 -3.24 9.28 19.76
N ILE A 164 -3.66 8.96 20.98
CA ILE A 164 -4.78 8.04 21.22
C ILE A 164 -6.09 8.79 21.00
N VAL A 165 -6.95 8.26 20.14
CA VAL A 165 -8.32 8.75 19.91
C VAL A 165 -9.32 7.77 20.56
N PRO A 166 -10.16 8.22 21.50
CA PRO A 166 -11.13 7.36 22.18
C PRO A 166 -12.03 6.60 21.20
N GLY A 167 -12.17 5.28 21.40
CA GLY A 167 -12.96 4.40 20.54
C GLY A 167 -12.35 4.07 19.18
N ILE A 168 -11.19 4.65 18.84
CA ILE A 168 -10.51 4.44 17.56
C ILE A 168 -9.17 3.72 17.74
N GLY A 169 -8.38 4.11 18.75
CA GLY A 169 -7.00 3.66 18.93
C GLY A 169 -5.99 4.76 18.64
N TRP A 170 -4.74 4.40 18.41
CA TRP A 170 -3.70 5.36 18.04
C TRP A 170 -3.90 5.83 16.60
N VAL A 171 -3.73 7.12 16.39
CA VAL A 171 -3.81 7.75 15.07
C VAL A 171 -2.66 8.71 14.93
N ASP A 172 -2.01 8.69 13.77
CA ASP A 172 -0.93 9.61 13.46
C ASP A 172 -1.40 11.09 13.43
N SER A 173 -0.47 12.03 13.37
CA SER A 173 -0.77 13.47 13.21
C SER A 173 -0.40 14.02 11.83
N ASP A 174 0.36 13.27 11.04
CA ASP A 174 1.11 13.81 9.92
C ASP A 174 0.56 13.32 8.57
N TYR A 175 1.10 13.93 7.53
CA TYR A 175 0.88 13.58 6.14
C TYR A 175 2.24 13.43 5.48
N LEU A 176 2.56 12.24 4.99
CA LEU A 176 3.79 12.03 4.25
C LEU A 176 3.53 12.22 2.75
N GLY A 177 4.34 13.06 2.10
CA GLY A 177 4.18 13.33 0.66
C GLY A 177 4.36 12.07 -0.20
N ILE A 178 5.20 11.15 0.26
CA ILE A 178 5.42 9.85 -0.38
C ILE A 178 4.22 8.90 -0.24
N ASP A 179 3.28 9.18 0.66
CA ASP A 179 2.08 8.38 0.89
C ASP A 179 0.82 9.06 0.31
N GLN A 180 0.72 10.40 0.42
CA GLN A 180 -0.37 11.14 -0.24
C GLN A 180 -0.25 11.14 -1.77
N GLY A 181 0.97 11.25 -2.30
CA GLY A 181 1.24 11.31 -3.74
C GLY A 181 0.72 10.09 -4.52
N PRO A 182 1.10 8.85 -4.12
CA PRO A 182 0.61 7.63 -4.74
C PRO A 182 -0.91 7.53 -4.78
N ILE A 183 -1.60 7.90 -3.69
CA ILE A 183 -3.07 7.87 -3.63
C ILE A 183 -3.67 8.70 -4.77
N VAL A 184 -3.23 9.95 -4.93
CA VAL A 184 -3.78 10.86 -5.95
C VAL A 184 -3.43 10.38 -7.35
N ILE A 185 -2.16 10.04 -7.60
CA ILE A 185 -1.70 9.61 -8.92
C ILE A 185 -2.40 8.32 -9.35
N GLN A 186 -2.54 7.35 -8.45
CA GLN A 186 -3.13 6.06 -8.79
C GLN A 186 -4.66 6.12 -8.91
N ILE A 187 -5.33 7.03 -8.18
CA ILE A 187 -6.74 7.35 -8.45
C ILE A 187 -6.90 7.82 -9.90
N GLU A 188 -6.04 8.74 -10.36
CA GLU A 188 -6.18 9.29 -11.71
C GLU A 188 -5.71 8.31 -12.79
N ASN A 189 -4.68 7.50 -12.53
CA ASN A 189 -4.30 6.40 -13.41
C ASN A 189 -5.45 5.41 -13.60
N HIS A 190 -6.17 5.08 -12.53
CA HIS A 190 -7.37 4.23 -12.62
C HIS A 190 -8.51 4.90 -13.42
N ARG A 191 -8.74 6.21 -13.21
CA ARG A 191 -9.88 6.93 -13.82
C ARG A 191 -9.69 7.24 -15.31
N SER A 192 -8.52 7.71 -15.69
CA SER A 192 -8.28 8.26 -17.04
C SER A 192 -6.94 7.83 -17.66
N GLU A 193 -6.08 7.18 -16.86
CA GLU A 193 -4.71 6.83 -17.22
C GLU A 193 -3.84 8.05 -17.54
N ILE A 194 -4.16 9.26 -17.06
CA ILE A 194 -3.50 10.49 -17.53
C ILE A 194 -1.98 10.48 -17.34
N VAL A 195 -1.49 10.00 -16.19
CA VAL A 195 -0.05 9.96 -15.90
C VAL A 195 0.60 8.89 -16.77
N TRP A 196 0.03 7.68 -16.84
CA TRP A 196 0.51 6.65 -17.76
C TRP A 196 0.51 7.06 -19.23
N LYS A 197 -0.54 7.74 -19.72
CA LYS A 197 -0.59 8.23 -21.11
C LYS A 197 0.51 9.25 -21.38
N ALA A 198 0.74 10.18 -20.45
CA ALA A 198 1.83 11.14 -20.57
C ALA A 198 3.20 10.45 -20.56
N MET A 199 3.43 9.56 -19.60
CA MET A 199 4.71 8.88 -19.42
C MET A 199 5.05 7.91 -20.54
N ARG A 200 4.05 7.25 -21.16
CA ARG A 200 4.25 6.44 -22.38
C ARG A 200 4.86 7.24 -23.53
N GLY A 201 4.57 8.55 -23.61
CA GLY A 201 5.13 9.45 -24.61
C GLY A 201 6.49 10.06 -24.24
N GLU A 202 7.00 9.85 -23.01
CA GLU A 202 8.24 10.48 -22.56
C GLU A 202 9.48 9.80 -23.17
N PRO A 203 10.26 10.49 -24.05
CA PRO A 203 11.32 9.85 -24.80
C PRO A 203 12.43 9.25 -23.92
N ASN A 204 12.72 9.84 -22.75
CA ASN A 204 13.72 9.29 -21.84
C ASN A 204 13.25 7.96 -21.21
N LEU A 205 11.98 7.86 -20.82
CA LEU A 205 11.43 6.63 -20.26
C LEU A 205 11.47 5.51 -21.30
N VAL A 206 10.99 5.78 -22.51
CA VAL A 206 10.98 4.80 -23.62
C VAL A 206 12.38 4.29 -23.91
N ARG A 207 13.37 5.20 -24.05
CA ARG A 207 14.77 4.80 -24.26
C ARG A 207 15.31 3.96 -23.09
N GLY A 208 15.01 4.35 -21.86
CA GLY A 208 15.43 3.63 -20.65
C GLY A 208 14.88 2.21 -20.61
N LEU A 209 13.57 2.05 -20.81
CA LEU A 209 12.89 0.74 -20.84
C LEU A 209 13.46 -0.16 -21.94
N LYS A 210 13.60 0.35 -23.18
CA LYS A 210 14.19 -0.43 -24.29
C LYS A 210 15.63 -0.86 -23.99
N ARG A 211 16.45 0.02 -23.39
CA ARG A 211 17.83 -0.32 -22.99
C ARG A 211 17.90 -1.31 -21.83
N ALA A 212 16.93 -1.27 -20.92
CA ALA A 212 16.75 -2.28 -19.87
C ALA A 212 16.19 -3.61 -20.40
N GLY A 213 15.95 -3.72 -21.71
CA GLY A 213 15.50 -4.94 -22.36
C GLY A 213 14.01 -5.20 -22.25
N PHE A 214 13.20 -4.17 -21.93
CA PHE A 214 11.74 -4.27 -22.01
C PHE A 214 11.24 -4.28 -23.46
N THR A 215 10.23 -5.11 -23.73
CA THR A 215 9.52 -5.20 -25.01
C THR A 215 8.03 -5.49 -24.76
N GLY A 216 7.19 -5.38 -25.79
CA GLY A 216 5.77 -5.73 -25.75
C GLY A 216 4.84 -4.53 -25.57
N GLY A 217 3.53 -4.81 -25.63
CA GLY A 217 2.47 -3.87 -25.24
C GLY A 217 2.54 -2.51 -25.94
N TRP A 218 2.44 -1.44 -25.16
CA TRP A 218 2.50 -0.08 -25.69
C TRP A 218 3.91 0.31 -26.15
N LEU A 219 4.96 -0.30 -25.59
CA LEU A 219 6.36 0.07 -25.85
C LEU A 219 6.78 -0.25 -27.29
N ASP A 220 6.22 -1.29 -27.89
CA ASP A 220 6.49 -1.68 -29.29
C ASP A 220 5.85 -0.71 -30.30
N ASN A 221 4.87 0.09 -29.87
CA ASN A 221 4.17 1.09 -30.70
C ASN A 221 4.72 2.52 -30.50
N THR A 222 5.86 2.66 -29.80
CA THR A 222 6.52 3.95 -29.49
C THR A 222 7.92 4.04 -30.04
#